data_AF-A0A5K1DTE6-F1
#
_entry.id   AF-A0A5K1DTE6-F1
#
_cell.length_a   1.000
_cell.length_b   1.000
_cell.length_c   1.000
_cell.angle_alpha   90.00
_cell.angle_beta   90.00
_cell.angle_gamma   90.00
#
_symmetry.space_group_name_H-M   'P 1'
#
loop_
_entity.id
_entity.type
_entity.pdbx_description
1 polymer ?
#
loop_
_entity_poly.entity_id
_entity_poly.type
_entity_poly.pdbx_seq_one_letter_code
_entity_poly.pdbx_strand_id
1 'polypeptide(L)' 'MGIKVYGLPRSTNTARVLACLLEKGLDYELIHVDVLNGEHKQQPYLSLN' A
#
# COMPACT_ATOMS: atom_id res chain seq x y z
N MET A 1 1.59 14.74 -8.67
CA MET A 1 1.42 14.28 -7.26
C MET A 1 0.30 13.27 -7.28
N GLY A 2 0.58 12.00 -7.02
CA GLY A 2 -0.40 10.90 -7.12
C GLY A 2 -0.48 10.11 -5.82
N ILE A 3 -1.57 9.37 -5.62
CA ILE A 3 -1.77 8.54 -4.43
C ILE A 3 -0.82 7.34 -4.50
N LYS A 4 -0.04 7.13 -3.44
CA LYS A 4 0.80 5.94 -3.28
C LYS A 4 0.24 5.06 -2.18
N VAL A 5 0.00 3.79 -2.50
CA VAL A 5 -0.43 2.79 -1.54
C VAL A 5 0.75 1.86 -1.28
N TYR A 6 1.23 1.83 -0.04
CA TYR A 6 2.32 0.95 0.37
C TYR A 6 1.74 -0.31 0.99
N GLY A 7 2.03 -1.48 0.42
CA GLY A 7 1.60 -2.74 1.00
C GLY A 7 1.68 -3.94 0.07
N LEU A 8 1.18 -5.07 0.56
CA LEU A 8 1.07 -6.31 -0.19
C LEU A 8 -0.34 -6.40 -0.80
N PRO A 9 -0.52 -6.55 -2.13
CA PRO A 9 -1.86 -6.63 -2.75
C PRO A 9 -2.77 -7.72 -2.16
N ARG A 10 -2.18 -8.83 -1.66
CA ARG A 10 -2.91 -9.93 -1.00
C ARG A 10 -3.40 -9.57 0.43
N SER A 11 -2.86 -8.51 1.03
CA SER A 11 -3.32 -8.03 2.34
C SER A 11 -4.74 -7.51 2.24
N THR A 12 -5.62 -7.95 3.15
CA THR A 12 -7.03 -7.55 3.17
C THR A 12 -7.20 -6.04 3.29
N ASN A 13 -6.34 -5.37 4.08
CA ASN A 13 -6.40 -3.93 4.27
C ASN A 13 -5.87 -3.17 3.04
N THR A 14 -4.81 -3.66 2.40
CA THR A 14 -4.34 -3.08 1.14
C THR A 14 -5.42 -3.21 0.07
N ALA A 15 -6.02 -4.39 -0.09
CA ALA A 15 -7.11 -4.63 -1.05
C ALA A 15 -8.31 -3.71 -0.81
N ARG A 16 -8.67 -3.42 0.45
CA ARG A 16 -9.74 -2.47 0.79
C ARG A 16 -9.44 -1.06 0.26
N VAL A 17 -8.22 -0.56 0.48
CA VAL A 17 -7.81 0.77 -0.02
C VAL A 17 -7.84 0.80 -1.55
N LEU A 18 -7.31 -0.24 -2.21
CA LEU A 18 -7.32 -0.34 -3.67
C LEU A 18 -8.75 -0.36 -4.23
N ALA A 19 -9.66 -1.11 -3.61
CA ALA A 19 -11.06 -1.15 -4.01
C ALA A 19 -11.71 0.24 -3.94
N CYS A 20 -11.50 0.99 -2.84
CA CYS A 20 -12.02 2.34 -2.72
C CYS A 20 -11.44 3.29 -3.79
N LEU A 21 -10.15 3.20 -4.09
CA LEU A 21 -9.53 4.04 -5.12
C LEU A 21 -10.09 3.73 -6.50
N LEU A 22 -10.28 2.44 -6.82
CA LEU A 22 -10.92 1.98 -8.05
C LEU A 22 -12.37 2.48 -8.15
N GLU A 23 -13.17 2.33 -7.09
CA GLU A 23 -14.56 2.81 -7.04
C GLU A 23 -14.68 4.32 -7.23
N LYS A 24 -13.65 5.08 -6.79
CA LYS A 24 -13.58 6.53 -6.94
C LYS A 24 -12.96 6.98 -8.27
N GLY A 25 -12.47 6.05 -9.09
CA GLY A 25 -11.78 6.37 -10.35
C GLY A 25 -10.53 7.22 -10.14
N LEU A 26 -9.83 7.03 -9.02
CA LEU A 26 -8.60 7.77 -8.69
C LEU A 26 -7.37 6.99 -9.16
N ASP A 27 -6.45 7.67 -9.84
CA ASP A 27 -5.16 7.09 -10.19
C ASP A 27 -4.29 6.88 -8.95
N TYR A 28 -3.66 5.72 -8.88
CA TYR A 28 -2.75 5.36 -7.80
C TYR A 28 -1.59 4.49 -8.26
N GLU A 29 -0.53 4.50 -7.47
CA GLU A 29 0.61 3.60 -7.59
C GLU A 29 0.63 2.66 -6.37
N LEU A 30 0.68 1.36 -6.63
CA LEU A 30 0.88 0.36 -5.58
C LEU A 30 2.38 0.09 -5.42
N ILE A 31 2.95 0.55 -4.31
CA ILE A 31 4.31 0.25 -3.90
C ILE A 31 4.29 -1.05 -3.11
N HIS A 32 4.88 -2.09 -3.68
CA HIS A 32 4.98 -3.38 -3.01
C HIS A 32 5.84 -3.26 -1.75
N VAL A 33 5.33 -3.81 -0.64
CA VAL A 33 6.09 -3.97 0.60
C VAL A 33 6.10 -5.45 0.95
N ASP A 34 7.29 -6.02 1.11
CA ASP A 34 7.52 -7.40 1.50
C ASP A 34 7.25 -7.58 2.99
N VAL A 35 5.96 -7.69 3.31
CA VAL A 35 5.49 -7.91 4.68
C VAL A 35 5.87 -9.29 5.22
N LEU A 36 6.15 -10.26 4.35
CA LEU A 36 6.52 -11.62 4.76
C LEU A 36 7.94 -11.65 5.32
N ASN A 37 8.85 -10.86 4.74
CA ASN A 37 10.21 -10.69 5.26
C ASN A 37 10.35 -9.51 6.25
N GLY A 38 9.24 -8.88 6.64
CA GLY A 38 9.24 -7.84 7.67
C GLY A 38 9.72 -6.46 7.21
N GLU A 39 9.73 -6.18 5.90
CA GLU A 39 10.19 -4.90 5.33
C GLU A 39 9.43 -3.71 5.93
N HIS A 40 8.13 -3.86 6.16
CA HIS A 40 7.26 -2.87 6.83
C HIS A 40 7.71 -2.45 8.24
N LYS A 41 8.64 -3.18 8.86
CA LYS A 41 9.22 -2.85 10.19
C LYS A 41 10.58 -2.19 10.09
N GLN A 42 11.03 -1.88 8.88
CA GLN A 42 12.31 -1.23 8.63
C GLN A 42 12.07 0.19 8.10
N GLN A 43 13.11 1.02 8.17
CA GLN A 43 13.12 2.26 7.41
C GLN A 43 13.15 1.95 5.91
N PRO A 44 12.45 2.72 5.05
CA PRO A 44 11.73 3.96 5.36
C PRO A 44 10.26 3.77 5.83
N TYR A 45 9.73 2.55 5.88
CA TYR A 45 8.31 2.30 6.12
C TYR A 45 7.85 2.64 7.55
N LEU A 46 8.73 2.49 8.55
CA LEU A 46 8.47 2.97 9.91
C LEU A 46 8.22 4.49 9.99
N SER A 47 8.71 5.28 9.05
CA SER A 47 8.43 6.71 8.99
C SER A 47 7.10 7.04 8.31
N LEU A 48 6.42 6.05 7.72
CA LEU A 48 5.12 6.21 7.08
C LEU A 48 3.95 5.81 8.01
N ASN A 49 4.19 4.90 8.96
CA ASN A 49 3.20 4.36 9.90
C ASN A 49 3.87 3.82 11.17
#